data_AF-A0A399PIU3-F1
#
_entry.id   AF-A0A399PIU3-F1
#
_cell.length_a   1.000
_cell.length_b   1.000
_cell.length_c   1.000
_cell.angle_alpha   90.00
_cell.angle_beta   90.00
_cell.angle_gamma   90.00
#
_symmetry.space_group_name_H-M   'P 1'
#
loop_
_entity.id
_entity.type
_entity.pdbx_description
1 polymer ?
#
loop_
_entity_poly.entity_id
_entity_poly.type
_entity_poly.pdbx_seq_one_letter_code
_entity_poly.pdbx_strand_id
1 'polypeptide(L)'
;MTERIPSVPPAALLRDQVARALRLDPAEVGLDDDLVDLGLESTALIRLAGRWRRDGLAADFSRLAADPTIRAWTRVLGASAADDAADADPIGRTAAPALDPASPSPLTPLQHAYWLGRQPGQPSGSVAAHFYVELDGAERDPERLRTALAALVARHASLRMRFRDDGTQQPLPADEEP
;
A
#
# COMPACT_ATOMS: atom_id res chain seq x y z
N MET A 1 29.15 16.33 11.06
CA MET A 1 27.80 15.89 10.62
C MET A 1 27.99 14.50 10.05
N THR A 2 27.82 13.47 10.89
CA THR A 2 28.19 12.08 10.55
C THR A 2 27.04 11.48 9.74
N GLU A 3 27.20 11.35 8.43
CA GLU A 3 26.30 10.55 7.60
C GLU A 3 26.31 9.11 8.12
N ARG A 4 25.18 8.68 8.68
CA ARG A 4 24.98 7.32 9.16
C ARG A 4 24.71 6.47 7.93
N ILE A 5 25.75 5.81 7.40
CA ILE A 5 25.58 4.76 6.38
C ILE A 5 24.53 3.78 6.92
N PRO A 6 23.44 3.47 6.19
CA PRO A 6 22.47 2.50 6.64
C PRO A 6 23.18 1.14 6.76
N SER A 7 23.40 0.71 8.00
CA SER A 7 23.97 -0.59 8.28
C SER A 7 22.88 -1.64 8.13
N VAL A 8 23.18 -2.69 7.38
CA VAL A 8 22.35 -3.88 7.26
C VAL A 8 22.00 -4.37 8.67
N PRO A 9 20.70 -4.53 9.01
CA PRO A 9 20.33 -4.96 10.35
C PRO A 9 20.91 -6.35 10.62
N PRO A 10 21.56 -6.58 11.77
CA PRO A 10 22.02 -7.91 12.15
C PRO A 10 20.85 -8.91 12.13
N ALA A 11 21.13 -10.18 11.79
CA ALA A 11 20.10 -11.22 11.74
C ALA A 11 19.27 -11.31 13.03
N ALA A 12 19.88 -11.08 14.20
CA ALA A 12 19.19 -11.05 15.49
C ALA A 12 18.15 -9.91 15.59
N LEU A 13 18.45 -8.74 15.02
CA LEU A 13 17.52 -7.61 15.00
C LEU A 13 16.35 -7.87 14.04
N LEU A 14 16.62 -8.47 12.87
CA LEU A 14 15.57 -8.88 11.93
C LEU A 14 14.65 -9.93 12.56
N ARG A 15 15.25 -10.93 13.22
CA ARG A 15 14.54 -11.98 13.95
C ARG A 15 13.62 -11.40 15.03
N ASP A 16 14.07 -10.43 15.82
CA ASP A 16 13.23 -9.73 16.81
C ASP A 16 12.04 -8.99 16.16
N GLN A 17 12.29 -8.30 15.04
CA GLN A 17 11.25 -7.55 14.34
C GLN A 17 10.17 -8.47 13.75
N VAL A 18 10.59 -9.63 13.22
CA VAL A 18 9.68 -10.65 12.67
C VAL A 18 8.93 -11.36 13.79
N ALA A 19 9.61 -11.80 14.85
CA ALA A 19 8.96 -12.45 15.99
C ALA A 19 7.88 -11.55 16.62
N ARG A 20 8.15 -10.23 16.74
CA ARG A 20 7.15 -9.25 17.17
C ARG A 20 5.95 -9.16 16.22
N ALA A 21 6.16 -9.28 14.91
CA ALA A 21 5.09 -9.28 13.92
C ALA A 21 4.23 -10.55 14.00
N LEU A 22 4.86 -11.69 14.26
CA LEU A 22 4.23 -13.01 14.41
C LEU A 22 3.63 -13.25 15.81
N ARG A 23 3.98 -12.41 16.79
CA ARG A 23 3.65 -12.58 18.22
C ARG A 23 4.23 -13.87 18.81
N LEU A 24 5.43 -14.24 18.36
CA LEU A 24 6.22 -15.37 18.86
C LEU A 24 7.42 -14.86 19.69
N ASP A 25 8.01 -15.74 20.49
CA ASP A 25 9.33 -15.46 21.06
C ASP A 25 10.38 -15.49 19.93
N PRO A 26 11.37 -14.59 19.91
CA PRO A 26 12.46 -14.65 18.94
C PRO A 26 13.09 -16.04 18.85
N ALA A 27 13.28 -16.75 19.97
CA ALA A 27 13.86 -18.10 20.01
C ALA A 27 13.08 -19.14 19.20
N GLU A 28 11.78 -18.92 18.97
CA GLU A 28 10.89 -19.80 18.18
C GLU A 28 11.00 -19.57 16.67
N VAL A 29 11.61 -18.47 16.23
CA VAL A 29 11.79 -18.14 14.80
C VAL A 29 13.18 -18.54 14.33
N GLY A 30 13.34 -19.69 13.71
CA GLY A 30 14.60 -20.13 13.09
C GLY A 30 15.08 -19.17 12.00
N LEU A 31 16.38 -19.20 11.71
CA LEU A 31 16.96 -18.33 10.67
C LEU A 31 16.58 -18.78 9.25
N ASP A 32 16.25 -20.06 9.10
CA ASP A 32 15.95 -20.74 7.84
C ASP A 32 14.49 -21.23 7.79
N ASP A 33 13.69 -20.90 8.81
CA ASP A 33 12.26 -21.24 8.85
C ASP A 33 11.51 -20.42 7.82
N ASP A 34 10.56 -21.06 7.13
CA ASP A 34 9.62 -20.35 6.27
C ASP A 34 8.69 -19.52 7.16
N LEU A 35 8.85 -18.20 7.08
CA LEU A 35 8.08 -17.27 7.90
C LEU A 35 6.58 -17.30 7.55
N VAL A 36 6.20 -17.69 6.33
CA VAL A 36 4.80 -17.84 5.93
C VAL A 36 4.16 -19.01 6.67
N ASP A 37 4.87 -20.13 6.80
CA ASP A 37 4.42 -21.28 7.59
C ASP A 37 4.30 -20.93 9.09
N LEU A 38 5.10 -19.98 9.57
CA LEU A 38 4.99 -19.41 10.91
C LEU A 38 3.89 -18.33 11.07
N GLY A 39 3.10 -18.07 10.01
CA GLY A 39 1.96 -17.16 10.04
C GLY A 39 2.27 -15.72 9.58
N LEU A 40 3.35 -15.50 8.82
CA LEU A 40 3.66 -14.18 8.29
C LEU A 40 2.70 -13.81 7.15
N GLU A 41 1.81 -12.88 7.47
CA GLU A 41 0.90 -12.29 6.48
C GLU A 41 1.60 -11.28 5.56
N SER A 42 1.13 -11.18 4.31
CA SER A 42 1.63 -10.19 3.33
C SER A 42 1.55 -8.75 3.85
N THR A 43 0.52 -8.43 4.66
CA THR A 43 0.37 -7.11 5.28
C THR A 43 1.47 -6.82 6.32
N ALA A 44 1.92 -7.83 7.05
CA ALA A 44 3.03 -7.70 7.99
C ALA A 44 4.34 -7.47 7.24
N LEU A 45 4.57 -8.24 6.16
CA LEU A 45 5.72 -8.07 5.29
C LEU A 45 5.78 -6.67 4.65
N ILE A 46 4.66 -6.16 4.11
CA ILE A 46 4.58 -4.79 3.55
C ILE A 46 4.96 -3.73 4.60
N ARG A 47 4.50 -3.89 5.84
CA ARG A 47 4.81 -2.96 6.94
C ARG A 47 6.28 -3.02 7.36
N LEU A 48 6.87 -4.21 7.41
CA LEU A 48 8.30 -4.41 7.70
C LEU A 48 9.16 -3.80 6.58
N ALA A 49 8.90 -4.16 5.33
CA ALA A 49 9.62 -3.61 4.17
C ALA A 49 9.50 -2.08 4.08
N GLY A 50 8.30 -1.53 4.33
CA GLY A 50 8.10 -0.09 4.37
C GLY A 50 8.85 0.62 5.51
N ARG A 51 9.10 -0.06 6.63
CA ARG A 51 9.93 0.45 7.74
C ARG A 51 11.40 0.48 7.33
N TRP A 52 11.93 -0.64 6.83
CA TRP A 52 13.31 -0.74 6.37
C TRP A 52 13.65 0.24 5.25
N ARG A 53 12.72 0.47 4.31
CA ARG A 53 12.86 1.51 3.29
C ARG A 53 12.98 2.92 3.87
N ARG A 54 12.23 3.24 4.94
CA ARG A 54 12.39 4.54 5.65
C ARG A 54 13.73 4.65 6.36
N ASP A 55 14.32 3.53 6.75
CA ASP A 55 15.65 3.46 7.36
C ASP A 55 16.78 3.45 6.32
N GLY A 56 16.46 3.57 5.02
CA GLY A 56 17.42 3.64 3.92
C GLY A 56 17.87 2.30 3.34
N LEU A 57 17.18 1.20 3.67
CA LEU A 57 17.48 -0.13 3.17
C LEU A 57 16.70 -0.45 1.88
N ALA A 58 17.31 -1.19 0.97
CA ALA A 58 16.69 -1.72 -0.24
C ALA A 58 15.78 -2.92 0.06
N ALA A 59 14.64 -2.66 0.73
CA ALA A 59 13.66 -3.68 1.09
C ALA A 59 12.60 -3.87 0.00
N ASP A 60 12.99 -4.52 -1.09
CA ASP A 60 12.08 -4.91 -2.17
C ASP A 60 11.13 -6.03 -1.72
N PHE A 61 9.83 -5.82 -1.90
CA PHE A 61 8.82 -6.77 -1.45
C PHE A 61 8.89 -8.10 -2.21
N SER A 62 9.12 -8.05 -3.53
CA SER A 62 9.13 -9.25 -4.38
C SER A 62 10.30 -10.16 -4.02
N ARG A 63 11.49 -9.59 -3.78
CA ARG A 63 12.69 -10.32 -3.33
C ARG A 63 12.50 -10.92 -1.93
N LEU A 64 11.87 -10.19 -1.01
CA LEU A 64 11.62 -10.69 0.34
C LEU A 64 10.55 -11.80 0.36
N ALA A 65 9.50 -11.68 -0.46
CA ALA A 65 8.43 -12.67 -0.54
C ALA A 65 8.87 -13.97 -1.25
N ALA A 66 9.88 -13.91 -2.11
CA ALA A 66 10.38 -15.07 -2.85
C ALA A 66 11.12 -16.09 -1.97
N ASP A 67 11.81 -15.63 -0.92
CA ASP A 67 12.53 -16.47 0.05
C ASP A 67 12.27 -15.88 1.45
N PRO A 68 11.14 -16.25 2.10
CA PRO A 68 10.66 -15.64 3.32
C PRO A 68 11.40 -16.21 4.54
N THR A 69 12.72 -16.16 4.56
CA THR A 69 13.58 -16.59 5.67
C THR A 69 14.41 -15.43 6.21
N ILE A 70 14.70 -15.41 7.51
CA ILE A 70 15.56 -14.36 8.11
C ILE A 70 16.93 -14.34 7.43
N ARG A 71 17.50 -15.51 7.12
CA ARG A 71 18.79 -15.62 6.45
C ARG A 71 18.74 -14.99 5.05
N ALA A 72 17.71 -15.26 4.27
CA ALA A 72 17.57 -14.63 2.97
C ALA A 72 17.40 -13.13 3.04
N TRP A 73 16.60 -12.66 3.99
CA TRP A 73 16.34 -11.24 4.15
C TRP A 73 17.58 -10.46 4.56
N THR A 74 18.49 -11.04 5.37
CA THR A 74 19.80 -10.40 5.64
C THR A 74 20.61 -10.16 4.37
N ARG A 75 20.55 -11.09 3.40
CA ARG A 75 21.23 -10.95 2.10
C ARG A 75 20.55 -9.89 1.25
N VAL A 76 19.22 -9.92 1.14
CA VAL A 76 18.44 -8.96 0.34
C VAL A 76 18.65 -7.54 0.86
N LEU A 77 18.57 -7.33 2.17
CA LEU A 77 18.74 -6.02 2.80
C LEU A 77 20.21 -5.57 2.83
N GLY A 78 21.15 -6.50 2.62
CA GLY A 78 22.58 -6.24 2.59
C GLY A 78 23.18 -6.09 1.20
N ALA A 79 22.45 -6.47 0.15
CA ALA A 79 22.77 -6.08 -1.21
C ALA A 79 22.61 -4.56 -1.29
N SER A 80 23.75 -3.86 -1.43
CA SER A 80 23.77 -2.41 -1.56
C SER A 80 22.89 -1.97 -2.72
N ALA A 81 22.31 -0.78 -2.63
CA ALA A 81 21.53 -0.09 -3.68
C ALA A 81 22.30 0.14 -5.01
N ALA A 82 23.51 -0.44 -5.17
CA ALA A 82 24.33 -0.38 -6.36
C ALA A 82 23.71 -1.13 -7.57
N ASP A 83 22.88 -2.15 -7.33
CA ASP A 83 22.15 -2.85 -8.41
C ASP A 83 20.77 -2.22 -8.71
N ASP A 84 20.26 -1.36 -7.83
CA ASP A 84 18.92 -0.76 -7.95
C ASP A 84 18.92 0.57 -8.72
N ALA A 85 20.09 1.06 -9.19
CA ALA A 85 20.14 2.24 -10.07
C ALA A 85 19.53 1.97 -11.46
N ALA A 86 19.36 0.70 -11.84
CA ALA A 86 18.74 0.29 -13.11
C ALA A 86 17.25 -0.05 -12.98
N ASP A 87 16.75 -0.24 -11.75
CA ASP A 87 15.35 -0.60 -11.45
C ASP A 87 14.80 0.30 -10.34
N ALA A 88 15.14 1.59 -10.44
CA ALA A 88 14.56 2.61 -9.59
C ALA A 88 13.05 2.56 -9.76
N ASP A 89 12.37 2.08 -8.71
CA ASP A 89 10.94 2.22 -8.51
C ASP A 89 10.47 3.57 -9.08
N PRO A 90 9.55 3.61 -10.06
CA PRO A 90 9.05 4.88 -10.60
C PRO A 90 8.34 5.71 -9.51
N ILE A 91 8.11 5.13 -8.33
CA ILE A 91 7.66 5.80 -7.12
C ILE A 91 8.87 6.37 -6.33
N GLY A 92 9.89 6.84 -7.03
CA GLY A 92 10.69 7.98 -6.61
C GLY A 92 9.75 9.17 -6.36
N ARG A 93 9.07 9.19 -5.22
CA ARG A 93 8.34 10.35 -4.72
C ARG A 93 9.37 11.38 -4.31
N THR A 94 9.98 12.03 -5.30
CA THR A 94 10.20 13.46 -5.20
C THR A 94 8.85 14.03 -4.82
N ALA A 95 8.74 14.66 -3.65
CA ALA A 95 7.54 15.39 -3.29
C ALA A 95 7.28 16.35 -4.46
N ALA A 96 6.29 16.04 -5.28
CA ALA A 96 5.85 16.95 -6.31
C ALA A 96 5.57 18.29 -5.60
N PRO A 97 5.88 19.43 -6.24
CA PRO A 97 5.48 20.72 -5.68
C PRO A 97 4.01 20.60 -5.26
N ALA A 98 3.66 21.20 -4.12
CA ALA A 98 2.29 21.16 -3.59
C ALA A 98 1.34 21.82 -4.60
N LEU A 99 0.88 21.02 -5.55
CA LEU A 99 -0.20 21.35 -6.44
C LEU A 99 -1.43 21.50 -5.57
N ASP A 100 -2.27 22.47 -5.92
CA ASP A 100 -3.59 22.57 -5.33
C ASP A 100 -4.26 21.19 -5.47
N PRO A 101 -4.63 20.52 -4.37
CA PRO A 101 -5.22 19.18 -4.41
C PRO A 101 -6.56 19.17 -5.16
N ALA A 102 -7.17 20.35 -5.37
CA ALA A 102 -8.35 20.50 -6.20
C ALA A 102 -8.03 20.68 -7.70
N SER A 103 -6.78 20.78 -8.12
CA SER A 103 -6.43 20.91 -9.55
C SER A 103 -6.50 19.57 -10.29
N PRO A 104 -6.85 19.54 -11.59
CA PRO A 104 -6.83 18.33 -12.39
C PRO A 104 -5.46 17.64 -12.38
N SER A 105 -5.45 16.32 -12.27
CA SER A 105 -4.24 15.49 -12.22
C SER A 105 -4.40 14.25 -13.11
N PRO A 106 -3.32 13.67 -13.65
CA PRO A 106 -3.44 12.46 -14.47
C PRO A 106 -3.97 11.28 -13.64
N LEU A 107 -4.64 10.33 -14.31
CA LEU A 107 -4.98 9.05 -13.68
C LEU A 107 -3.72 8.27 -13.33
N THR A 108 -3.76 7.57 -12.19
CA THR A 108 -2.77 6.52 -11.93
C THR A 108 -2.91 5.39 -12.95
N PRO A 109 -1.86 4.59 -13.22
CA PRO A 109 -1.95 3.47 -14.16
C PRO A 109 -3.12 2.51 -13.87
N LEU A 110 -3.36 2.22 -12.59
CA LEU A 110 -4.48 1.38 -12.17
C LEU A 110 -5.83 2.05 -12.47
N GLN A 111 -5.99 3.33 -12.11
CA GLN A 111 -7.23 4.08 -12.42
C GLN A 111 -7.49 4.14 -13.93
N HIS A 112 -6.45 4.33 -14.74
CA HIS A 112 -6.57 4.34 -16.20
C HIS A 112 -7.02 2.97 -16.74
N ALA A 113 -6.48 1.86 -16.21
CA ALA A 113 -6.92 0.52 -16.57
C ALA A 113 -8.40 0.26 -16.20
N TYR A 114 -8.84 0.68 -15.01
CA TYR A 114 -10.25 0.60 -14.61
C TYR A 114 -11.15 1.49 -15.49
N TRP A 115 -10.70 2.69 -15.85
CA TRP A 115 -11.43 3.60 -16.72
C TRP A 115 -11.61 3.01 -18.12
N LEU A 116 -10.55 2.44 -18.71
CA LEU A 116 -10.62 1.73 -20.00
C LEU A 116 -11.51 0.49 -19.94
N GLY A 117 -11.40 -0.34 -18.89
CA GLY A 117 -12.19 -1.56 -18.73
C GLY A 117 -13.70 -1.32 -18.55
N ARG A 118 -14.10 -0.09 -18.19
CA ARG A 118 -15.51 0.31 -18.09
C ARG A 118 -16.12 0.81 -19.39
N GLN A 119 -15.32 1.01 -20.44
CA GLN A 119 -15.83 1.46 -21.73
C GLN A 119 -16.70 0.38 -22.39
N PRO A 120 -17.75 0.77 -23.13
CA PRO A 120 -18.61 -0.18 -23.83
C PRO A 120 -17.78 -1.03 -24.81
N GLY A 121 -18.08 -2.34 -24.85
CA GLY A 121 -17.38 -3.29 -25.74
C GLY A 121 -16.16 -3.99 -25.14
N GLN A 122 -15.77 -3.69 -23.89
CA GLN A 122 -14.72 -4.45 -23.20
C GLN A 122 -15.25 -5.75 -22.57
N PRO A 123 -14.44 -6.83 -22.51
CA PRO A 123 -14.79 -8.06 -21.80
C PRO A 123 -15.04 -7.78 -20.30
N SER A 124 -16.11 -8.33 -19.72
CA SER A 124 -16.61 -7.99 -18.36
C SER A 124 -17.18 -6.57 -18.21
N GLY A 125 -17.54 -5.96 -19.33
CA GLY A 125 -17.95 -4.56 -19.45
C GLY A 125 -18.90 -4.05 -18.37
N SER A 126 -18.61 -2.81 -17.95
CA SER A 126 -19.43 -1.89 -17.16
C SER A 126 -19.62 -2.16 -15.65
N VAL A 127 -19.20 -3.31 -15.10
CA VAL A 127 -19.45 -3.57 -13.67
C VAL A 127 -18.36 -2.94 -12.80
N ALA A 128 -18.75 -1.98 -11.96
CA ALA A 128 -17.89 -1.47 -10.91
C ALA A 128 -17.52 -2.55 -9.88
N ALA A 129 -16.47 -2.35 -9.09
CA ALA A 129 -16.30 -3.15 -7.89
C ALA A 129 -17.50 -2.88 -6.96
N HIS A 130 -18.34 -3.90 -6.75
CA HIS A 130 -19.48 -3.81 -5.85
C HIS A 130 -19.17 -4.61 -4.58
N PHE A 131 -19.51 -4.02 -3.44
CA PHE A 131 -19.41 -4.66 -2.14
C PHE A 131 -20.80 -4.64 -1.50
N TYR A 132 -21.23 -5.80 -1.01
CA TYR A 132 -22.53 -5.98 -0.38
C TYR A 132 -22.34 -6.54 1.02
N VAL A 133 -23.00 -5.91 2.00
CA VAL A 133 -23.02 -6.35 3.39
C VAL A 133 -24.43 -6.24 3.95
N GLU A 134 -24.83 -7.25 4.70
CA GLU A 134 -26.06 -7.25 5.47
C GLU A 134 -25.73 -6.86 6.90
N LEU A 135 -26.49 -5.90 7.45
CA LEU A 135 -26.28 -5.42 8.81
C LEU A 135 -27.43 -5.90 9.67
N ASP A 136 -27.23 -6.90 10.54
CA ASP A 136 -27.92 -7.34 11.78
C ASP A 136 -28.29 -6.26 12.83
N GLY A 137 -29.54 -6.10 13.31
CA GLY A 137 -29.82 -5.38 14.58
C GLY A 137 -31.16 -4.64 14.74
N ALA A 138 -31.63 -4.51 15.97
CA ALA A 138 -32.92 -3.86 16.30
C ALA A 138 -32.88 -2.31 16.19
N GLU A 139 -31.72 -1.68 16.36
CA GLU A 139 -31.53 -0.22 16.33
C GLU A 139 -30.94 0.27 15.00
N ARG A 140 -31.51 -0.20 13.89
CA ARG A 140 -31.16 0.31 12.56
C ARG A 140 -31.85 1.65 12.36
N ASP A 141 -31.04 2.69 12.26
CA ASP A 141 -31.47 4.03 11.89
C ASP A 141 -30.89 4.35 10.50
N PRO A 142 -31.70 4.22 9.43
CA PRO A 142 -31.26 4.54 8.07
C PRO A 142 -30.77 5.97 7.92
N GLU A 143 -31.32 6.89 8.71
CA GLU A 143 -30.99 8.31 8.63
C GLU A 143 -29.64 8.59 9.27
N ARG A 144 -29.32 7.90 10.38
CA ARG A 144 -27.98 7.90 10.97
C ARG A 144 -26.95 7.32 10.01
N LEU A 145 -27.27 6.23 9.31
CA LEU A 145 -26.38 5.63 8.30
C LEU A 145 -26.15 6.60 7.13
N ARG A 146 -27.21 7.22 6.60
CA ARG A 146 -27.14 8.24 5.55
C ARG A 146 -26.24 9.41 5.94
N THR A 147 -26.41 9.91 7.17
CA THR A 147 -25.60 11.00 7.74
C THR A 147 -24.12 10.59 7.86
N ALA A 148 -23.84 9.38 8.35
CA ALA A 148 -22.47 8.88 8.45
C ALA A 148 -21.81 8.70 7.08
N LEU A 149 -22.55 8.21 6.09
CA LEU A 149 -22.05 8.06 4.71
C LEU A 149 -21.75 9.42 4.07
N ALA A 150 -22.65 10.40 4.24
CA ALA A 150 -22.41 11.77 3.78
C ALA A 150 -21.15 12.39 4.41
N ALA A 151 -20.94 12.16 5.72
CA ALA A 151 -19.73 12.61 6.41
C ALA A 151 -18.45 11.94 5.85
N LEU A 152 -18.53 10.66 5.49
CA LEU A 152 -17.41 9.95 4.86
C LEU A 152 -17.08 10.53 3.47
N VAL A 153 -18.09 10.79 2.64
CA VAL A 153 -17.94 11.41 1.31
C VAL A 153 -17.35 12.82 1.43
N ALA A 154 -17.84 13.63 2.35
CA ALA A 154 -17.30 14.97 2.60
C ALA A 154 -15.82 14.92 3.03
N ARG A 155 -15.48 14.02 3.95
CA ARG A 155 -14.12 13.84 4.49
C ARG A 155 -13.11 13.38 3.45
N HIS A 156 -13.49 12.50 2.53
CA HIS A 156 -12.57 11.85 1.61
C HIS A 156 -12.74 12.33 0.17
N ALA A 157 -11.85 13.20 -0.30
CA ALA A 157 -11.85 13.70 -1.68
C ALA A 157 -11.86 12.58 -2.73
N SER A 158 -11.26 11.42 -2.43
CA SER A 158 -11.28 10.23 -3.28
C SER A 158 -12.69 9.70 -3.59
N LEU A 159 -13.67 9.93 -2.71
CA LEU A 159 -15.06 9.54 -2.90
C LEU A 159 -15.87 10.58 -3.71
N ARG A 160 -15.27 11.73 -4.01
CA ARG A 160 -15.84 12.83 -4.81
C ARG A 160 -15.05 13.05 -6.10
N MET A 161 -14.30 12.05 -6.56
CA MET A 161 -13.44 12.18 -7.74
C MET A 161 -14.26 12.10 -9.02
N ARG A 162 -14.12 13.12 -9.86
CA ARG A 162 -14.59 13.11 -11.25
C ARG A 162 -13.46 12.68 -12.17
N PHE A 163 -13.72 11.68 -13.01
CA PHE A 163 -12.83 11.20 -14.07
C PHE A 163 -13.26 11.83 -15.40
N ARG A 164 -12.32 12.35 -16.18
CA ARG A 164 -12.56 13.06 -17.43
C ARG A 164 -12.09 12.24 -18.63
N ASP A 165 -12.65 12.53 -19.81
CA ASP A 165 -12.33 11.82 -21.05
C ASP A 165 -10.89 12.05 -21.56
N ASP A 166 -10.23 13.08 -21.05
CA ASP A 166 -8.82 13.41 -21.33
C ASP A 166 -7.83 12.60 -20.46
N GLY A 167 -8.31 11.65 -19.66
CA GLY A 167 -7.46 10.85 -18.77
C GLY A 167 -6.97 11.61 -17.55
N THR A 168 -7.71 12.65 -17.13
CA THR A 168 -7.46 13.36 -15.87
C THR A 168 -8.56 13.12 -14.83
N GLN A 169 -8.24 13.43 -13.58
CA GLN A 169 -9.13 13.37 -12.43
C GLN A 169 -9.07 14.64 -11.60
N GLN A 170 -10.19 14.99 -10.99
CA GLN A 170 -10.30 16.13 -10.09
C GLN A 170 -11.37 15.86 -9.01
N PRO A 171 -11.13 16.19 -7.73
CA PRO A 171 -12.18 16.11 -6.73
C PRO A 171 -13.22 17.23 -6.93
N LEU A 172 -14.51 16.88 -6.82
CA LEU A 172 -15.60 17.85 -6.73
C LEU A 172 -15.56 18.56 -5.37
N PRO A 173 -16.07 19.79 -5.23
CA PRO A 173 -16.27 20.44 -3.93
C PRO A 173 -17.10 19.58 -2.95
N ALA A 174 -16.95 19.79 -1.64
CA ALA A 174 -17.64 18.99 -0.63
C ALA A 174 -19.17 19.22 -0.58
N ASP A 175 -19.63 20.36 -1.10
CA ASP A 175 -21.03 20.78 -1.08
C ASP A 175 -21.78 20.43 -2.37
N GLU A 176 -21.08 19.86 -3.36
CA GLU A 176 -21.65 19.42 -4.64
C GLU A 176 -22.01 17.94 -4.52
N GLU A 177 -23.27 17.57 -4.79
CA GLU A 177 -23.63 16.15 -4.88
C GLU A 177 -22.92 15.51 -6.10
N PRO A 178 -22.39 14.28 -5.95
CA PRO A 178 -21.62 13.60 -6.99
C PRO A 178 -22.41 13.21 -8.24
#